data_AF-A0A8T4XMJ6-F1
#
_entry.id   AF-A0A8T4XMJ6-F1
#
_cell.length_a   1.000
_cell.length_b   1.000
_cell.length_c   1.000
_cell.angle_alpha   90.00
_cell.angle_beta   90.00
_cell.angle_gamma   90.00
#
_symmetry.space_group_name_H-M   'P 1'
#
loop_
_entity.id
_entity.type
_entity.pdbx_description
1 polymer ?
#
loop_
_entity_poly.entity_id
_entity_poly.type
_entity_poly.pdbx_seq_one_letter_code
_entity_poly.pdbx_strand_id
1 'polypeptide(L)'
;GRVVGVLTERDVLKRVVDEGRNPDKTLVKEVMSKPPITINPDADLEDAIELMFKHKIKKLPVVENGKLVGLVTFTDLVRAQPALIRAIKRFMEVYEVPKSLSKVVKYYVV
;
A
#
# COMPACT_ATOMS: atom_id res chain seq x y z
N GLY A 1 2.11 -18.61 -8.02
CA GLY A 1 0.85 -17.96 -8.44
C GLY A 1 1.12 -16.52 -8.81
N ARG A 2 0.31 -15.94 -9.71
CA ARG A 2 0.42 -14.54 -10.16
C ARG A 2 -0.42 -13.64 -9.25
N VAL A 3 0.07 -12.45 -8.91
CA VAL A 3 -0.74 -11.44 -8.21
C VAL A 3 -1.71 -10.82 -9.20
N VAL A 4 -3.02 -10.96 -8.96
CA VAL A 4 -4.08 -10.46 -9.85
C VAL A 4 -4.80 -9.22 -9.30
N GLY A 5 -4.60 -8.92 -8.02
CA GLY A 5 -5.16 -7.73 -7.38
C GLY A 5 -4.87 -7.71 -5.88
N VAL A 6 -5.22 -6.60 -5.25
CA VAL A 6 -5.12 -6.40 -3.80
C VAL A 6 -6.49 -6.03 -3.26
N LEU A 7 -6.95 -6.76 -2.26
CA LEU A 7 -8.14 -6.40 -1.49
C LEU A 7 -7.70 -5.97 -0.09
N THR A 8 -8.18 -4.80 0.34
CA THR A 8 -7.96 -4.29 1.69
C THR A 8 -9.29 -4.03 2.40
N GLU A 9 -9.22 -3.87 3.72
CA GLU A 9 -10.36 -3.43 4.53
C GLU A 9 -11.06 -2.19 3.95
N ARG A 10 -10.30 -1.22 3.43
CA ARG A 10 -10.88 0.00 2.81
C ARG A 10 -11.70 -0.33 1.58
N ASP A 11 -11.30 -1.32 0.80
CA ASP A 11 -12.06 -1.75 -0.38
C ASP A 11 -13.36 -2.43 0.04
N VAL A 12 -13.32 -3.26 1.09
CA VAL A 12 -14.53 -3.89 1.64
C VAL A 12 -15.49 -2.84 2.19
N LEU A 13 -15.00 -1.91 3.02
CA LEU A 13 -15.83 -0.83 3.55
C LEU A 13 -16.45 0.01 2.43
N LYS A 14 -15.64 0.46 1.46
CA LYS A 14 -16.13 1.36 0.42
C LYS A 14 -16.99 0.70 -0.66
N ARG A 15 -16.69 -0.54 -1.03
CA ARG A 15 -17.27 -1.18 -2.22
C ARG A 15 -18.23 -2.31 -1.89
N VAL A 16 -18.27 -2.76 -0.64
CA VAL A 16 -19.24 -3.75 -0.16
C VAL A 16 -20.21 -3.07 0.80
N VAL A 17 -19.70 -2.49 1.89
CA VAL A 17 -20.54 -1.95 2.96
C VAL A 17 -21.23 -0.66 2.54
N ASP A 18 -20.48 0.36 2.12
CA ASP A 18 -21.04 1.67 1.72
C ASP A 18 -21.99 1.55 0.52
N GLU A 19 -21.76 0.56 -0.36
CA GLU A 19 -22.58 0.26 -1.53
C GLU A 19 -23.76 -0.69 -1.23
N GLY A 20 -23.89 -1.21 -0.01
CA GLY A 20 -24.96 -2.12 0.39
C GLY A 20 -24.92 -3.49 -0.31
N ARG A 21 -23.76 -3.94 -0.77
CA ARG A 21 -23.62 -5.25 -1.43
C ARG A 21 -23.65 -6.38 -0.40
N ASN A 22 -24.23 -7.52 -0.78
CA ASN A 22 -24.21 -8.71 0.06
C ASN A 22 -22.80 -9.35 0.03
N PRO A 23 -22.10 -9.47 1.17
CA PRO A 23 -20.74 -10.02 1.22
C PRO A 23 -20.66 -11.50 0.81
N ASP A 24 -21.72 -12.29 1.02
CA ASP A 24 -21.75 -13.72 0.65
C ASP A 24 -21.85 -13.94 -0.86
N LYS A 25 -22.32 -12.92 -1.59
CA LYS A 25 -22.49 -12.97 -3.05
C LYS A 25 -21.47 -12.13 -3.82
N THR A 26 -20.81 -11.19 -3.16
CA THR A 26 -19.86 -10.28 -3.81
C THR A 26 -18.53 -10.97 -4.05
N LEU A 27 -18.07 -11.01 -5.29
CA LEU A 27 -16.82 -11.67 -5.63
C LEU A 27 -15.64 -10.72 -5.38
N VAL A 28 -14.54 -11.25 -4.81
CA VAL A 28 -13.31 -10.46 -4.55
C VAL A 28 -12.82 -9.72 -5.79
N LYS A 29 -12.89 -10.36 -6.97
CA LYS A 29 -12.46 -9.77 -8.26
C LYS A 29 -13.25 -8.51 -8.68
N GLU A 30 -14.43 -8.30 -8.11
CA GLU A 30 -15.31 -7.16 -8.36
C GLU A 30 -14.94 -5.96 -7.50
N VAL A 31 -14.37 -6.20 -6.31
CA VAL A 31 -14.10 -5.17 -5.31
C VAL A 31 -12.62 -4.97 -5.01
N MET A 32 -11.72 -5.86 -5.44
CA MET A 32 -10.27 -5.67 -5.32
C MET A 32 -9.73 -4.59 -6.26
N SER A 33 -8.61 -3.98 -5.91
CA SER A 33 -7.87 -3.09 -6.80
C SER A 33 -7.03 -3.89 -7.81
N LYS A 34 -7.12 -3.52 -9.09
CA LYS A 34 -6.47 -4.19 -10.23
C LYS A 34 -6.10 -3.17 -11.33
N PRO A 35 -4.95 -3.30 -12.02
CA PRO A 35 -3.85 -4.21 -11.69
C PRO A 35 -3.19 -3.84 -10.35
N PRO A 36 -2.61 -4.79 -9.62
CA PRO A 36 -1.91 -4.49 -8.38
C PRO A 36 -0.67 -3.63 -8.68
N ILE A 37 -0.45 -2.59 -7.86
CA ILE A 37 0.86 -1.93 -7.80
C ILE A 37 1.79 -2.86 -7.01
N THR A 38 2.95 -3.20 -7.56
CA THR A 38 3.88 -4.17 -6.98
C THR A 38 5.31 -3.61 -7.01
N ILE A 39 6.21 -4.22 -6.25
CA ILE A 39 7.64 -3.88 -6.24
C ILE A 39 8.49 -5.14 -6.35
N ASN A 40 9.68 -5.02 -6.94
CA ASN A 40 10.67 -6.09 -6.97
C ASN A 40 11.36 -6.20 -5.59
N PRO A 41 11.70 -7.41 -5.09
CA PRO A 41 12.43 -7.56 -3.83
C PRO A 41 13.77 -6.82 -3.76
N ASP A 42 14.45 -6.61 -4.90
CA ASP A 42 15.75 -5.95 -4.97
C ASP A 42 15.65 -4.42 -5.12
N ALA A 43 14.43 -3.87 -5.14
CA ALA A 43 14.22 -2.43 -5.25
C ALA A 43 14.57 -1.70 -3.94
N ASP A 44 14.96 -0.43 -4.07
CA ASP A 44 15.31 0.38 -2.91
C ASP A 44 14.08 0.70 -2.06
N LEU A 45 14.30 0.83 -0.74
CA LEU A 45 13.22 1.19 0.18
C LEU A 45 12.65 2.59 -0.12
N GLU A 46 13.43 3.49 -0.70
CA GLU A 46 12.96 4.80 -1.13
C GLU A 46 11.96 4.70 -2.28
N ASP A 47 12.19 3.80 -3.26
CA ASP A 47 11.24 3.53 -4.35
C ASP A 47 9.92 2.98 -3.80
N ALA A 48 10.00 2.13 -2.78
CA ALA A 48 8.81 1.60 -2.10
C ALA A 48 7.98 2.74 -1.47
N ILE A 49 8.64 3.69 -0.80
CA ILE A 49 7.98 4.85 -0.20
C ILE A 49 7.38 5.73 -1.29
N GLU A 50 8.11 6.00 -2.37
CA GLU A 50 7.61 6.81 -3.47
C GLU A 50 6.34 6.21 -4.06
N LEU A 51 6.34 4.91 -4.38
CA LEU A 51 5.17 4.22 -4.90
C LEU A 51 3.98 4.30 -3.93
N MET A 52 4.23 4.18 -2.62
CA MET A 52 3.19 4.31 -1.60
C MET A 52 2.58 5.73 -1.57
N PHE A 53 3.39 6.78 -1.64
CA PHE A 53 2.92 8.16 -1.71
C PHE A 53 2.17 8.46 -3.00
N LYS A 54 2.81 8.17 -4.14
CA LYS A 54 2.29 8.42 -5.48
C LYS A 54 0.95 7.72 -5.73
N HIS A 55 0.84 6.45 -5.36
CA HIS A 55 -0.39 5.67 -5.54
C HIS A 55 -1.34 5.74 -4.35
N LYS A 56 -0.99 6.50 -3.31
CA LYS A 56 -1.80 6.68 -2.09
C LYS A 56 -2.13 5.35 -1.37
N ILE A 57 -1.22 4.37 -1.49
CA ILE A 57 -1.33 3.03 -0.92
C ILE A 57 -0.40 2.86 0.28
N LYS A 58 -0.74 1.92 1.17
CA LYS A 58 0.02 1.65 2.41
C LYS A 58 0.63 0.24 2.47
N LYS A 59 0.35 -0.57 1.45
CA LYS A 59 0.72 -1.98 1.34
C LYS A 59 1.19 -2.18 -0.09
N LEU A 60 2.33 -2.82 -0.24
CA LEU A 60 2.96 -3.04 -1.53
C LEU A 60 3.37 -4.51 -1.62
N PRO A 61 2.66 -5.31 -2.43
CA PRO A 61 3.07 -6.68 -2.72
C PRO A 61 4.46 -6.70 -3.36
N VAL A 62 5.33 -7.56 -2.82
CA VAL A 62 6.68 -7.80 -3.34
C VAL A 62 6.61 -8.99 -4.28
N VAL A 63 7.02 -8.78 -5.53
CA VAL A 63 6.86 -9.75 -6.62
C VAL A 63 8.19 -9.95 -7.32
N GLU A 64 8.58 -11.21 -7.45
CA GLU A 64 9.78 -11.63 -8.17
C GLU A 64 9.38 -12.62 -9.27
N ASN A 65 9.81 -12.40 -10.51
CA ASN A 65 9.50 -13.28 -11.64
C ASN A 65 7.99 -13.61 -11.78
N GLY A 66 7.14 -12.61 -11.51
CA GLY A 66 5.68 -12.73 -11.56
C GLY A 66 5.04 -13.51 -10.41
N LYS A 67 5.82 -13.93 -9.40
CA LYS A 67 5.35 -14.63 -8.20
C LYS A 67 5.36 -13.70 -7.00
N LEU A 68 4.31 -13.78 -6.18
CA LEU A 68 4.29 -13.10 -4.88
C LEU A 68 5.32 -13.74 -3.96
N VAL A 69 6.28 -12.94 -3.47
CA VAL A 69 7.31 -13.39 -2.52
C VAL A 69 7.14 -12.74 -1.14
N GLY A 70 6.38 -11.64 -1.06
CA GLY A 70 6.11 -10.99 0.22
C GLY A 70 5.13 -9.83 0.12
N LEU A 71 4.95 -9.15 1.25
CA LEU A 71 4.15 -7.94 1.37
C LEU A 71 4.87 -7.00 2.32
N VAL A 72 5.12 -5.77 1.88
CA VAL A 72 5.66 -4.72 2.76
C VAL A 72 4.60 -3.67 3.02
N THR A 73 4.47 -3.23 4.27
CA THR A 73 3.59 -2.12 4.63
C THR A 73 4.39 -0.89 4.99
N PHE A 74 3.78 0.29 4.83
CA PHE A 74 4.40 1.55 5.23
C PHE A 74 4.80 1.54 6.72
N THR A 75 4.01 0.88 7.56
CA THR A 75 4.32 0.74 8.98
C THR A 75 5.57 -0.13 9.21
N ASP A 76 5.76 -1.19 8.43
CA ASP A 76 6.97 -2.03 8.52
C ASP A 76 8.22 -1.24 8.13
N LEU A 77 8.15 -0.48 7.03
CA LEU A 77 9.25 0.37 6.57
C LEU A 77 9.72 1.34 7.64
N VAL A 78 8.77 2.08 8.22
CA VAL A 78 9.07 3.13 9.20
C VAL A 78 9.57 2.54 10.53
N ARG A 79 9.07 1.38 10.93
CA ARG A 79 9.52 0.69 12.16
C ARG A 79 10.90 0.05 12.01
N ALA A 80 11.17 -0.56 10.86
CA ALA A 80 12.39 -1.32 10.63
C ALA A 80 13.60 -0.42 10.33
N GLN A 81 13.40 0.73 9.68
CA GLN A 81 14.48 1.61 9.25
C GLN A 81 14.18 3.09 9.56
N PRO A 82 14.57 3.58 10.75
CA PRO A 82 14.41 4.99 11.12
C PRO A 82 15.10 5.97 10.15
N ALA A 83 16.13 5.54 9.41
CA ALA A 83 16.78 6.38 8.41
C ALA A 83 15.83 6.82 7.27
N LEU A 84 14.75 6.07 7.03
CA LEU A 84 13.74 6.40 6.02
C LEU A 84 12.92 7.66 6.35
N ILE A 85 12.96 8.15 7.60
CA ILE A 85 12.29 9.40 8.00
C ILE A 85 12.70 10.56 7.09
N ARG A 86 13.98 10.64 6.68
CA ARG A 86 14.45 11.68 5.74
C ARG A 86 13.81 11.53 4.36
N ALA A 87 13.76 10.31 3.83
CA ALA A 87 13.11 10.05 2.55
C ALA A 87 11.63 10.42 2.59
N ILE A 88 10.92 10.02 3.65
CA ILE A 88 9.51 10.35 3.86
C ILE A 88 9.30 11.87 3.89
N LYS A 89 10.13 12.61 4.64
CA LYS A 89 10.04 14.09 4.68
C LYS A 89 10.20 14.71 3.29
N ARG A 90 11.18 14.27 2.49
CA ARG A 90 11.34 14.74 1.10
C ARG A 90 10.09 14.46 0.26
N PHE A 91 9.53 13.26 0.36
CA PHE A 91 8.32 12.93 -0.39
C PHE A 91 7.09 13.73 0.07
N MET A 92 7.02 14.14 1.34
CA MET A 92 5.96 15.01 1.85
C MET A 92 6.04 16.45 1.29
N GLU A 93 7.20 16.89 0.83
CA GLU A 93 7.36 18.19 0.16
C GLU A 93 6.83 18.16 -1.28
N VAL A 94 6.86 16.99 -1.92
CA VAL A 94 6.46 16.81 -3.33
C VAL A 94 5.04 16.27 -3.46
N TYR A 95 4.60 15.43 -2.54
CA TYR A 95 3.31 14.75 -2.56
C TYR A 95 2.46 15.13 -1.35
N GLU A 96 1.17 15.37 -1.58
CA GLU A 96 0.21 15.48 -0.49
C GLU A 96 0.16 14.16 0.30
N VAL A 97 0.34 14.24 1.62
CA VAL A 97 0.34 13.06 2.49
C VAL A 97 -1.00 12.33 2.38
N PRO A 98 -1.03 11.08 1.89
CA PRO A 98 -2.28 10.35 1.78
C PRO A 98 -2.92 10.17 3.15
N LYS A 99 -4.24 10.35 3.26
CA LYS A 99 -5.00 10.09 4.51
C LYS A 99 -4.76 8.68 5.07
N SER A 100 -4.42 7.72 4.22
CA SER A 100 -4.05 6.35 4.60
C SER A 100 -2.71 6.24 5.34
N LEU A 101 -1.81 7.21 5.18
CA LEU A 101 -0.47 7.26 5.77
C LEU A 101 -0.36 8.29 6.91
N SER A 102 -1.27 9.26 6.98
CA SER A 102 -1.22 10.39 7.94
C SER A 102 -1.01 9.96 9.39
N LYS A 103 -1.69 8.90 9.84
CA LYS A 103 -1.54 8.37 11.21
C LYS A 103 -0.14 7.84 11.48
N VAL A 104 0.47 7.15 10.50
CA VAL A 104 1.82 6.59 10.63
C VAL A 104 2.83 7.73 10.59
N VAL A 105 2.71 8.65 9.64
CA VAL A 105 3.58 9.83 9.55
C VAL A 105 3.55 10.64 10.86
N LYS A 106 2.37 10.93 11.40
CA LYS A 106 2.23 11.68 12.66
C LYS A 106 2.84 10.96 13.89
N TYR A 107 2.96 9.64 13.87
CA TYR A 107 3.44 8.89 15.03
C TYR A 107 4.95 8.63 14.98
N TYR A 108 5.53 8.51 13.78
CA TYR A 108 6.91 8.06 13.62
C TYR A 108 7.83 9.07 12.93
N VAL A 109 7.28 10.12 12.28
CA VAL A 109 8.06 11.05 11.43
C VAL A 109 7.99 12.49 11.94
N VAL A 110 6.80 12.92 12.37
CA VAL A 110 6.53 14.21 13.03
C VAL A 110 6.50 13.99 14.53
#